data_AF-A0A8W8NZ65-F1
#
_entry.id   AF-A0A8W8NZ65-F1
#
_cell.length_a   1.000
_cell.length_b   1.000
_cell.length_c   1.000
_cell.angle_alpha   90.00
_cell.angle_beta   90.00
_cell.angle_gamma   90.00
#
_symmetry.space_group_name_H-M   'P 1'
#
loop_
_entity.id
_entity.type
_entity.pdbx_description
1 polymer ?
#
loop_
_entity_poly.entity_id
_entity_poly.type
_entity_poly.pdbx_seq_one_letter_code
_entity_poly.pdbx_strand_id
1 'polypeptide(L)'
;MAKKIKLEEKASICGFIQNVSPVKTSQTNSRYFNACVQVQRDTFSKVACFDVGKHSTLMEASNARTPLKLTDVQIVPSRVDSSNTEMLINYRTKVEVCRELNFSYEKLTTDESAGEKKKSILDVQSTPEYNKVAVQVKVLSTGPVSAQIVREIPIQKH
;
A
#
# COMPACT_ATOMS: atom_id res chain seq x y z
N MET A 1 13.22 2.53 29.60
CA MET A 1 14.24 1.89 28.72
C MET A 1 13.60 1.65 27.36
N ALA A 2 14.05 2.36 26.31
CA ALA A 2 13.52 2.20 24.96
C ALA A 2 14.01 0.87 24.37
N LYS A 3 13.09 -0.03 24.02
CA LYS A 3 13.41 -1.27 23.30
C LYS A 3 14.01 -0.89 21.94
N LYS A 4 15.31 -1.16 21.76
CA LYS A 4 15.97 -1.09 20.45
C LYS A 4 15.26 -2.08 19.52
N ILE A 5 14.48 -1.55 18.57
CA ILE A 5 13.95 -2.34 17.45
C ILE A 5 15.18 -2.74 16.62
N LYS A 6 15.43 -4.05 16.55
CA LYS A 6 16.56 -4.66 15.86
C LYS A 6 16.43 -4.32 14.37
N LEU A 7 17.30 -3.45 13.90
CA LEU A 7 17.30 -2.91 12.53
C LEU A 7 18.03 -3.88 11.59
N GLU A 8 17.32 -4.34 10.56
CA GLU A 8 17.77 -4.68 9.20
C GLU A 8 18.64 -5.93 8.96
N GLU A 9 17.97 -7.02 8.55
CA GLU A 9 18.50 -7.81 7.43
C GLU A 9 18.11 -7.09 6.13
N LYS A 10 19.12 -6.58 5.42
CA LYS A 10 18.94 -6.05 4.06
C LYS A 10 18.68 -7.24 3.14
N ALA A 11 17.45 -7.37 2.66
CA ALA A 11 17.09 -8.45 1.77
C ALA A 11 17.23 -8.02 0.30
N SER A 12 17.44 -9.02 -0.56
CA SER A 12 17.31 -8.89 -2.01
C SER A 12 16.19 -9.80 -2.46
N ILE A 13 15.23 -9.27 -3.22
CA ILE A 13 14.00 -9.97 -3.56
C ILE A 13 13.71 -9.78 -5.04
N CYS A 14 13.40 -10.88 -5.72
CA CYS A 14 12.97 -10.87 -7.11
C CYS A 14 11.49 -11.21 -7.17
N GLY A 15 10.72 -10.47 -7.97
CA GLY A 15 9.28 -10.71 -8.06
C GLY A 15 8.55 -9.78 -9.01
N PHE A 16 7.23 -9.99 -9.13
CA PHE A 16 6.36 -9.14 -9.93
C PHE A 16 5.69 -8.09 -9.04
N ILE A 17 5.78 -6.81 -9.43
CA ILE A 17 5.06 -5.72 -8.77
C ILE A 17 3.61 -5.69 -9.26
N GLN A 18 2.68 -5.46 -8.34
CA GLN A 18 1.24 -5.40 -8.59
C GLN A 18 0.59 -4.30 -7.74
N ASN A 19 -0.59 -3.85 -8.16
CA ASN A 19 -1.46 -2.95 -7.39
C ASN A 19 -0.74 -1.69 -6.86
N VAL A 20 0.07 -1.06 -7.70
CA VAL A 20 0.74 0.21 -7.37
C VAL A 20 -0.32 1.29 -7.14
N SER A 21 -0.37 1.81 -5.91
CA SER A 21 -1.34 2.84 -5.54
C SER A 21 -0.92 4.21 -6.08
N PRO A 22 -1.85 5.19 -6.15
CA PRO A 22 -1.49 6.59 -6.25
C PRO A 22 -0.56 7.00 -5.09
N VAL A 23 0.24 8.05 -5.33
CA VAL A 23 1.09 8.65 -4.29
C VAL A 23 0.20 9.34 -3.26
N LYS A 24 0.43 9.00 -1.99
CA LYS A 24 -0.26 9.53 -0.81
C LYS A 24 0.72 10.34 0.02
N THR A 25 0.18 11.21 0.86
CA THR A 25 0.94 11.98 1.85
C THR A 25 0.54 11.49 3.25
N SER A 26 1.52 11.14 4.07
CA SER A 26 1.30 10.75 5.46
C SER A 26 0.93 11.96 6.32
N GLN A 27 0.45 11.71 7.53
CA GLN A 27 0.21 12.76 8.54
C GLN A 27 1.49 13.53 8.91
N THR A 28 2.66 12.92 8.71
CA THR A 28 3.98 13.53 8.93
C THR A 28 4.56 14.19 7.68
N ASN A 29 3.72 14.53 6.69
CA ASN A 29 4.10 15.13 5.41
C ASN A 29 5.09 14.31 4.56
N SER A 30 5.20 13.01 4.81
CA SER A 30 6.03 12.12 4.00
C SER A 30 5.21 11.55 2.85
N ARG A 31 5.72 11.67 1.62
CA ARG A 31 5.06 11.09 0.45
C ARG A 31 5.45 9.62 0.29
N TYR A 32 4.46 8.79 -0.01
CA TYR A 32 4.65 7.36 -0.18
C TYR A 32 3.59 6.75 -1.09
N PHE A 33 3.82 5.54 -1.59
CA PHE A 33 2.80 4.76 -2.27
C PHE A 33 2.92 3.29 -1.87
N ASN A 34 1.82 2.57 -2.01
CA ASN A 34 1.79 1.14 -1.68
C ASN A 34 1.83 0.31 -2.95
N ALA A 35 2.33 -0.91 -2.83
CA ALA A 35 2.26 -1.94 -3.86
C ALA A 35 2.22 -3.33 -3.22
N CYS A 36 2.06 -4.35 -4.05
CA CYS A 36 2.28 -5.74 -3.69
C CYS A 36 3.41 -6.31 -4.54
N VAL A 37 4.25 -7.15 -3.97
CA VAL A 37 5.23 -7.94 -4.72
C VAL A 37 4.90 -9.41 -4.59
N GLN A 38 4.76 -10.08 -5.73
CA GLN A 38 4.68 -11.54 -5.80
C GLN A 38 6.10 -12.09 -5.73
N VAL A 39 6.45 -12.73 -4.62
CA VAL A 39 7.81 -13.25 -4.36
C VAL A 39 7.95 -14.74 -4.65
N GLN A 40 6.82 -15.46 -4.70
CA GLN A 40 6.68 -16.85 -5.13
C GLN A 40 5.29 -17.02 -5.76
N ARG A 41 4.99 -18.21 -6.31
CA ARG A 41 3.73 -18.52 -7.01
C ARG A 41 2.50 -17.98 -6.26
N ASP A 42 2.33 -18.39 -5.00
CA ASP A 42 1.16 -18.03 -4.18
C ASP A 42 1.51 -17.10 -3.01
N THR A 43 2.65 -16.40 -3.08
CA THR A 43 3.13 -15.57 -1.97
C THR A 43 3.27 -14.12 -2.38
N PHE A 44 2.48 -13.27 -1.73
CA PHE A 44 2.45 -11.84 -1.96
C PHE A 44 2.88 -11.10 -0.70
N SER A 45 3.75 -10.12 -0.85
CA SER A 45 4.18 -9.25 0.24
C SER A 45 3.75 -7.83 -0.01
N LYS A 46 3.27 -7.17 1.04
CA LYS A 46 2.92 -5.75 0.98
C LYS A 46 4.19 -4.92 0.93
N VAL A 47 4.14 -3.85 0.14
CA VAL A 47 5.25 -2.94 -0.06
C VAL A 47 4.78 -1.52 0.20
N ALA A 48 5.52 -0.79 1.04
CA ALA A 48 5.39 0.65 1.17
C ALA A 48 6.66 1.32 0.63
N CYS A 49 6.50 2.15 -0.39
CA CYS A 49 7.59 2.87 -1.03
C CYS A 49 7.58 4.33 -0.62
N PHE A 50 8.66 4.78 0.02
CA PHE A 50 8.88 6.16 0.45
C PHE A 50 9.72 6.96 -0.55
N ASP A 51 10.15 6.35 -1.65
CA ASP A 51 10.82 7.03 -2.75
C ASP A 51 9.88 7.20 -3.94
N VAL A 52 9.26 8.39 -4.01
CA VAL A 52 8.30 8.75 -5.06
C VAL A 52 8.93 8.72 -6.46
N GLY A 53 10.26 8.91 -6.57
CA GLY A 53 10.96 8.83 -7.86
C GLY A 53 10.85 7.46 -8.53
N LYS A 54 10.60 6.41 -7.75
CA LYS A 54 10.44 5.04 -8.23
C LYS A 54 9.01 4.70 -8.66
N HIS A 55 8.04 5.61 -8.49
CA HIS A 55 6.62 5.35 -8.78
C HIS A 55 6.39 4.97 -10.24
N SER A 56 6.91 5.75 -11.20
CA SER A 56 6.74 5.47 -12.64
C SER A 56 7.31 4.10 -13.01
N THR A 57 8.53 3.80 -12.58
CA THR A 57 9.20 2.52 -12.84
C THR A 57 8.40 1.33 -12.30
N LEU A 58 7.89 1.42 -11.08
CA LEU A 58 7.08 0.34 -10.49
C LEU A 58 5.72 0.21 -11.19
N MET A 59 5.10 1.31 -11.57
CA MET A 59 3.83 1.34 -12.30
C MET A 59 3.99 0.70 -13.69
N GLU A 60 5.02 1.08 -14.43
CA GLU A 60 5.34 0.54 -15.75
C GLU A 60 5.66 -0.96 -15.68
N ALA A 61 6.49 -1.38 -14.71
CA ALA A 61 6.80 -2.78 -14.51
C ALA A 61 5.56 -3.60 -14.12
N SER A 62 4.65 -3.04 -13.32
CA SER A 62 3.37 -3.65 -12.98
C SER A 62 2.48 -3.83 -14.22
N ASN A 63 2.43 -2.84 -15.11
CA ASN A 63 1.61 -2.89 -16.33
C ASN A 63 2.19 -3.85 -17.37
N ALA A 64 3.51 -3.81 -17.55
CA ALA A 64 4.25 -4.66 -18.49
C ALA A 64 4.47 -6.08 -17.93
N ARG A 65 4.10 -6.35 -16.67
CA ARG A 65 4.37 -7.60 -15.96
C ARG A 65 5.85 -7.98 -16.05
N THR A 66 6.72 -6.99 -15.90
CA THR A 66 8.16 -7.19 -15.92
C THR A 66 8.63 -7.53 -14.50
N PRO A 67 9.34 -8.66 -14.30
CA PRO A 67 9.85 -9.00 -12.99
C PRO A 67 11.01 -8.08 -12.61
N LEU A 68 11.02 -7.63 -11.37
CA LEU A 68 12.01 -6.72 -10.82
C LEU A 68 12.78 -7.38 -9.69
N LYS A 69 14.07 -7.06 -9.60
CA LYS A 69 14.94 -7.31 -8.45
C LYS A 69 15.03 -6.04 -7.62
N LEU A 70 14.60 -6.15 -6.37
CA LEU A 70 14.70 -5.12 -5.35
C LEU A 70 15.84 -5.48 -4.40
N THR A 71 16.88 -4.66 -4.35
CA THR A 71 18.06 -4.86 -3.48
C THR A 71 18.08 -3.78 -2.41
N ASP A 72 18.55 -4.10 -1.21
CA ASP A 72 18.50 -3.19 -0.04
C ASP A 72 17.06 -2.83 0.36
N VAL A 73 16.16 -3.82 0.35
CA VAL A 73 14.82 -3.67 0.95
C VAL A 73 14.88 -3.90 2.45
N GLN A 74 14.06 -3.16 3.21
CA GLN A 74 13.91 -3.37 4.64
C GLN A 74 12.64 -4.18 4.89
N ILE A 75 12.75 -5.29 5.60
CA ILE A 75 11.58 -6.07 6.05
C ILE A 75 11.25 -5.61 7.47
N VAL A 76 10.03 -5.11 7.67
CA VAL A 76 9.55 -4.62 8.96
C VAL A 76 8.24 -5.30 9.34
N PRO A 77 7.86 -5.37 10.61
CA PRO A 77 6.51 -5.76 10.99
C PRO A 77 5.48 -4.81 10.37
N SER A 78 4.38 -5.35 9.87
CA SER A 78 3.28 -4.59 9.32
C SER A 78 2.67 -3.69 10.41
N ARG A 79 2.30 -2.47 10.02
CA ARG A 79 1.70 -1.49 10.93
C ARG A 79 0.25 -1.80 11.30
N VAL A 80 -0.42 -2.62 10.49
CA VAL A 80 -1.83 -3.01 10.68
C VAL A 80 -1.93 -4.29 11.51
N ASP A 81 -1.00 -5.21 11.31
CA ASP A 81 -0.98 -6.51 11.95
C ASP A 81 0.48 -6.93 12.18
N SER A 82 0.92 -6.91 13.43
CA SER A 82 2.30 -7.20 13.80
C SER A 82 2.71 -8.65 13.61
N SER A 83 1.75 -9.56 13.35
CA SER A 83 2.05 -10.95 12.96
C SER A 83 2.52 -11.06 11.51
N ASN A 84 2.23 -10.03 10.70
CA ASN A 84 2.61 -9.96 9.29
C ASN A 84 3.82 -9.04 9.11
N THR A 85 4.55 -9.23 8.01
CA THR A 85 5.66 -8.36 7.61
C THR A 85 5.31 -7.54 6.38
N GLU A 86 5.94 -6.37 6.26
CA GLU A 86 5.83 -5.44 5.16
C GLU A 86 7.23 -5.06 4.68
N MET A 87 7.38 -4.86 3.37
CA MET A 87 8.63 -4.45 2.75
C MET A 87 8.65 -2.94 2.56
N LEU A 88 9.71 -2.29 3.02
CA LEU A 88 9.93 -0.87 2.77
C LEU A 88 10.93 -0.67 1.64
N ILE A 89 10.52 0.10 0.65
CA ILE A 89 11.38 0.62 -0.41
C ILE A 89 11.72 2.07 -0.07
N ASN A 90 13.01 2.38 -0.06
CA ASN A 90 13.50 3.73 0.19
C ASN A 90 14.46 4.19 -0.93
N TYR A 91 15.10 5.34 -0.74
CA TYR A 91 16.04 5.89 -1.73
C TYR A 91 17.26 4.99 -1.97
N ARG A 92 17.67 4.19 -0.97
CA ARG A 92 18.81 3.27 -1.06
C ARG A 92 18.47 1.99 -1.81
N THR A 93 17.19 1.60 -1.81
CA THR A 93 16.74 0.40 -2.51
C THR A 93 17.03 0.54 -4.01
N LYS A 94 17.72 -0.45 -4.58
CA LYS A 94 17.96 -0.51 -6.02
C LYS A 94 16.87 -1.33 -6.69
N VAL A 95 16.42 -0.87 -7.85
CA VAL A 95 15.39 -1.52 -8.67
C VAL A 95 15.99 -1.85 -10.01
N GLU A 96 16.04 -3.14 -10.35
CA GLU A 96 16.62 -3.65 -11.59
C GLU A 96 15.67 -4.68 -12.22
N VAL A 97 15.78 -4.90 -13.52
CA VAL A 97 15.01 -5.98 -14.17
C VAL A 97 15.58 -7.33 -13.74
N CYS A 98 14.71 -8.21 -13.26
CA CYS A 98 15.08 -9.60 -12.97
C CYS A 98 14.90 -10.43 -14.24
N ARG A 99 15.95 -11.12 -14.69
CA ARG A 99 15.89 -11.96 -15.91
C ARG A 99 15.51 -13.41 -15.63
N GLU A 100 15.73 -13.86 -14.40
CA GLU A 100 15.56 -15.26 -14.00
C GLU A 100 14.62 -15.31 -12.81
N LEU A 101 13.39 -15.78 -13.05
CA LEU A 101 12.38 -16.02 -12.04
C LEU A 101 11.85 -17.45 -12.20
N ASN A 102 11.73 -18.19 -11.10
CA ASN A 102 11.29 -19.58 -11.10
C ASN A 102 9.76 -19.75 -10.99
N PHE A 103 9.00 -18.67 -11.09
CA PHE A 103 7.54 -18.66 -11.10
C PHE A 103 7.00 -17.65 -12.10
N SER A 104 5.78 -17.90 -12.56
CA SER A 104 5.07 -17.03 -13.48
C SER A 104 4.27 -15.97 -12.72
N TYR A 105 3.97 -14.86 -13.40
CA TYR A 105 3.07 -13.84 -12.90
C TYR A 105 1.70 -14.44 -12.58
N GLU A 106 1.21 -14.20 -11.37
CA GLU A 106 -0.15 -14.52 -10.95
C GLU A 106 -0.82 -13.27 -10.42
N LYS A 107 -2.02 -12.97 -10.93
CA LYS A 107 -2.73 -11.77 -10.52
C LYS A 107 -3.22 -11.93 -9.09
N LEU A 108 -2.85 -11.00 -8.22
CA LEU A 108 -3.36 -10.94 -6.86
C LEU A 108 -4.90 -10.82 -6.89
N THR A 109 -5.58 -11.89 -6.51
CA THR A 109 -7.04 -11.88 -6.34
C THR A 109 -7.37 -10.98 -5.15
N THR A 110 -8.51 -10.29 -5.26
CA THR A 110 -8.89 -9.12 -4.46
C THR A 110 -8.94 -9.35 -2.94
N ASP A 111 -8.80 -10.58 -2.46
CA ASP A 111 -8.81 -10.92 -1.03
C ASP A 111 -7.51 -10.55 -0.28
N GLU A 112 -6.39 -10.42 -1.00
CA GLU A 112 -5.05 -10.19 -0.42
C GLU A 112 -4.38 -8.90 -0.96
N SER A 113 -5.10 -8.13 -1.78
CA SER A 113 -4.62 -6.82 -2.28
C SER A 113 -4.38 -5.86 -1.11
N ALA A 114 -3.31 -5.06 -1.22
CA ALA A 114 -2.89 -4.00 -0.29
C ALA A 114 -3.88 -2.81 -0.15
N GLY A 115 -5.17 -3.12 0.02
CA GLY A 115 -6.22 -2.27 0.54
C GLY A 115 -6.88 -2.97 1.71
N GLU A 116 -7.43 -2.22 2.65
CA GLU A 116 -8.20 -2.72 3.79
C GLU A 116 -9.11 -3.88 3.37
N LYS A 117 -9.07 -4.99 4.12
CA LYS A 117 -9.90 -6.18 3.87
C LYS A 117 -11.35 -5.71 3.77
N LYS A 118 -11.96 -5.88 2.59
CA LYS A 118 -13.31 -5.36 2.34
C LYS A 118 -14.29 -6.12 3.23
N LYS A 119 -15.09 -5.38 3.99
CA LYS A 119 -16.10 -5.96 4.86
C LYS A 119 -17.42 -6.10 4.11
N SER A 120 -18.16 -7.17 4.42
CA SER A 120 -19.56 -7.27 4.00
C SER A 120 -20.41 -6.25 4.78
N ILE A 121 -21.61 -5.96 4.30
CA ILE A 121 -22.54 -5.05 4.99
C ILE A 121 -22.86 -5.58 6.40
N LEU A 122 -22.96 -6.90 6.57
CA LEU A 122 -23.18 -7.55 7.87
C LEU A 122 -22.01 -7.29 8.83
N ASP A 123 -20.78 -7.45 8.35
CA ASP A 123 -19.59 -7.22 9.18
C ASP A 123 -19.41 -5.74 9.54
N VAL A 124 -19.85 -4.82 8.67
CA VAL A 124 -19.84 -3.38 8.96
C VAL A 124 -20.80 -3.06 10.11
N GLN A 125 -21.99 -3.67 10.14
CA GLN A 125 -22.94 -3.48 11.25
C GLN A 125 -22.40 -3.98 12.59
N SER A 126 -21.58 -5.03 12.58
CA SER A 126 -20.91 -5.55 13.78
C SER A 126 -19.61 -4.81 14.13
N THR A 127 -19.19 -3.83 13.33
CA THR A 127 -17.96 -3.07 13.60
C THR A 127 -18.26 -1.93 14.59
N PRO A 128 -17.46 -1.74 15.66
CA PRO A 128 -17.65 -0.64 16.59
C PRO A 128 -17.56 0.72 15.89
N GLU A 129 -18.28 1.71 16.41
CA GLU A 129 -18.28 3.08 15.89
C GLU A 129 -16.85 3.66 15.77
N TYR A 130 -16.67 4.61 14.84
CA TYR A 130 -15.42 5.33 14.57
C TYR A 130 -14.28 4.53 13.91
N ASN A 131 -14.51 3.26 13.55
CA ASN A 131 -13.54 2.48 12.79
C ASN A 131 -13.67 2.71 11.27
N LYS A 132 -12.53 2.79 10.59
CA LYS A 132 -12.49 2.81 9.12
C LYS A 132 -12.71 1.41 8.56
N VAL A 133 -13.55 1.32 7.53
CA VAL A 133 -13.85 0.08 6.82
C VAL A 133 -13.80 0.35 5.32
N ALA A 134 -13.23 -0.59 4.56
CA ALA A 134 -13.38 -0.61 3.12
C ALA A 134 -14.57 -1.49 2.74
N VAL A 135 -15.37 -1.03 1.79
CA VAL A 135 -16.54 -1.75 1.26
C VAL A 135 -16.56 -1.68 -0.26
N GLN A 136 -17.15 -2.69 -0.88
CA GLN A 136 -17.50 -2.67 -2.30
C GLN A 136 -18.98 -2.99 -2.43
N VAL A 137 -19.75 -2.05 -2.95
CA VAL A 137 -21.22 -2.13 -3.02
C VAL A 137 -21.71 -1.78 -4.42
N LYS A 138 -22.86 -2.34 -4.81
CA LYS A 138 -23.60 -1.89 -5.98
C LYS A 138 -24.47 -0.70 -5.57
N VAL A 139 -24.32 0.43 -6.26
CA VAL A 139 -25.17 1.60 -6.02
C VAL A 139 -26.58 1.32 -6.57
N LEU A 140 -27.60 1.36 -5.71
CA LEU A 140 -29.00 1.14 -6.09
C LEU A 140 -29.73 2.46 -6.39
N SER A 141 -29.42 3.52 -5.64
CA SER A 141 -30.00 4.85 -5.80
C SER A 141 -29.11 5.91 -5.15
N THR A 142 -29.17 7.15 -5.64
CA THR A 142 -28.41 8.31 -5.13
C THR A 142 -29.37 9.45 -4.78
N GLY A 143 -29.24 10.03 -3.58
CA GLY A 143 -30.01 11.21 -3.20
C GLY A 143 -29.46 12.52 -3.78
N PRO A 144 -30.24 13.63 -3.73
CA PRO A 144 -29.78 14.94 -4.14
C PRO A 144 -28.63 15.43 -3.25
N VAL A 145 -27.57 15.96 -3.88
CA VAL A 145 -26.40 16.49 -3.17
C VAL A 145 -26.75 17.85 -2.59
N SER A 146 -26.76 17.98 -1.26
CA SER A 146 -26.85 19.29 -0.60
C SER A 146 -25.45 19.88 -0.44
N ALA A 147 -25.17 20.98 -1.14
CA ALA A 147 -23.96 21.74 -0.95
C ALA A 147 -24.05 22.52 0.37
N GLN A 148 -23.25 22.14 1.38
CA GLN A 148 -23.06 22.96 2.56
C GLN A 148 -21.97 24.00 2.28
N ILE A 149 -22.38 25.26 2.11
CA ILE A 149 -21.45 26.39 1.99
C ILE A 149 -20.96 26.72 3.41
N VAL A 150 -19.71 26.36 3.71
CA VAL A 150 -19.03 26.79 4.93
C VAL A 150 -18.64 28.26 4.75
N ARG A 151 -19.34 29.19 5.41
CA ARG A 151 -18.95 30.60 5.46
C ARG A 151 -17.95 30.80 6.60
N GLU A 152 -16.69 31.09 6.26
CA GLU A 152 -15.69 31.51 7.25
C GLU A 152 -16.04 32.92 7.77
N ILE A 153 -15.97 33.10 9.09
CA ILE A 153 -16.24 34.37 9.77
C ILE A 153 -14.96 35.22 9.72
N PRO A 154 -15.00 36.48 9.25
CA PRO A 154 -13.81 37.31 9.15
C PRO A 154 -13.27 37.67 10.54
N ILE A 155 -11.96 37.47 10.73
CA ILE A 155 -11.23 37.83 11.94
C ILE A 155 -11.13 39.37 12.00
N GLN A 156 -11.80 39.99 12.98
CA GLN A 156 -11.59 41.40 13.28
C GLN A 156 -10.23 41.56 13.98
N LYS A 157 -9.33 42.35 13.37
CA LYS A 157 -8.10 42.80 14.02
C LYS A 157 -8.43 44.05 14.85
N HIS A 158 -8.11 44.00 16.14
CA HIS A 158 -8.06 45.15 17.04
C HIS A 158 -6.77 45.94 16.84
#